data_AF-A0A928RF09-F1
#
_entry.id   AF-A0A928RF09-F1
#
_cell.length_a   1.000
_cell.length_b   1.000
_cell.length_c   1.000
_cell.angle_alpha   90.00
_cell.angle_beta   90.00
_cell.angle_gamma   90.00
#
_symmetry.space_group_name_H-M   'P 1'
#
loop_
_entity.id
_entity.type
_entity.pdbx_description
1 polymer ?
#
loop_
_entity_poly.entity_id
_entity_poly.type
_entity_poly.pdbx_seq_one_letter_code
_entity_poly.pdbx_strand_id
1 'polypeptide(L)'
;MIFKNKLFIVLLVVFLISTLTVNVFAATVAELMYTATEPIGKCLYVYGGGWNEPDTGAGKEAMQLGLGQNWQNFYNSKNSKYDYNTTRYQIHDGLDCTGYVGWCMYQLFQDKYSKEGYVYLAKEMAQKYSTVFNGKFTAKANVKKRQCGDIMSSNGHAYIVVGECPDGSVVLFHASPPAVSLCGTATPGGNKQSEAVRLANFYMNIFFNECYTKYPNCSRGTDYLTSYNQMSWDSSVLNDPDGYRQMNAEDILRDMFYKTKIYLNGERIAKDKNVYNVNSTTFVPVRVICEKLGLRVDWNNGKIKLIKDNTTVDLQVESDVAVVNGVATKLNYNVFLVDNTSYVPLRLISEAFGLSVAWDDFTKSVIIN
;
A
#
# COMPACT_ATOMS: atom_id res chain seq x y z
N MET A 1 58.24 -17.66 1.31
CA MET A 1 58.08 -16.20 1.20
C MET A 1 56.80 -15.94 0.40
N ILE A 2 55.68 -16.24 1.08
CA ILE A 2 54.29 -16.12 0.64
C ILE A 2 53.71 -15.02 1.55
N PHE A 3 52.69 -14.28 1.09
CA PHE A 3 52.11 -13.05 1.65
C PHE A 3 52.68 -11.74 1.08
N LYS A 4 52.20 -11.37 -0.11
CA LYS A 4 51.91 -10.00 -0.56
C LYS A 4 51.43 -10.07 -2.02
N ASN A 5 50.15 -10.42 -2.24
CA ASN A 5 49.42 -10.12 -3.49
C ASN A 5 47.93 -10.57 -3.46
N LYS A 6 47.23 -10.38 -2.33
CA LYS A 6 45.77 -10.60 -2.24
C LYS A 6 44.98 -9.37 -1.76
N LEU A 7 45.60 -8.20 -1.64
CA LEU A 7 44.94 -6.99 -1.11
C LEU A 7 44.64 -5.90 -2.16
N PHE A 8 44.87 -6.15 -3.46
CA PHE A 8 44.65 -5.16 -4.52
C PHE A 8 43.48 -5.43 -5.47
N ILE A 9 42.76 -6.54 -5.29
CA ILE A 9 41.56 -6.87 -6.11
C ILE A 9 40.25 -6.63 -5.32
N VAL A 10 40.30 -6.47 -4.00
CA VAL A 10 39.11 -6.19 -3.18
C VAL A 10 38.75 -4.70 -3.18
N LEU A 11 39.67 -3.80 -3.54
CA LEU A 11 39.39 -2.35 -3.56
C LEU A 11 38.78 -1.84 -4.87
N LEU A 12 38.83 -2.62 -5.97
CA LEU A 12 38.25 -2.20 -7.25
C LEU A 12 36.77 -2.59 -7.42
N VAL A 13 36.27 -3.52 -6.60
CA VAL A 13 34.84 -3.90 -6.59
C VAL A 13 34.01 -2.96 -5.69
N VAL A 14 34.65 -2.26 -4.75
CA VAL A 14 33.97 -1.29 -3.86
C VAL A 14 33.81 0.10 -4.51
N PHE A 15 34.49 0.39 -5.63
CA PHE A 15 34.41 1.69 -6.31
C PHE A 15 33.60 1.69 -7.62
N LEU A 16 33.01 0.56 -7.99
CA LEU A 16 32.14 0.40 -9.18
C LEU A 16 30.65 0.20 -8.81
N ILE A 17 30.25 0.59 -7.59
CA ILE A 17 28.85 0.77 -7.19
C ILE A 17 28.52 2.28 -7.12
N SER A 18 29.04 3.05 -8.07
CA SER A 18 28.56 4.39 -8.34
C SER A 18 28.06 4.43 -9.78
N THR A 19 26.83 4.92 -9.94
CA THR A 19 26.08 5.06 -11.20
C THR A 19 25.50 3.79 -11.83
N LEU A 20 24.82 2.96 -11.05
CA LEU A 20 23.48 2.55 -11.50
C LEU A 20 22.55 3.62 -10.93
N THR A 21 22.07 4.50 -11.80
CA THR A 21 20.87 5.27 -11.52
C THR A 21 19.81 4.26 -11.12
N VAL A 22 19.57 4.12 -9.81
CA VAL A 22 18.32 3.56 -9.31
C VAL A 22 17.28 4.42 -10.01
N ASN A 23 16.58 3.84 -10.97
CA ASN A 23 15.32 4.41 -11.42
C ASN A 23 14.47 4.44 -10.15
N VAL A 24 14.48 5.57 -9.46
CA VAL A 24 13.55 5.85 -8.38
C VAL A 24 12.21 5.90 -9.08
N PHE A 25 11.55 4.75 -9.20
CA PHE A 25 10.18 4.69 -9.67
C PHE A 25 9.42 5.71 -8.82
N ALA A 26 8.76 6.67 -9.48
CA ALA A 26 7.99 7.66 -8.75
C ALA A 26 6.94 6.93 -7.93
N ALA A 27 6.76 7.37 -6.68
CA ALA A 27 5.83 6.75 -5.75
C ALA A 27 4.44 6.63 -6.40
N THR A 28 3.67 5.64 -5.96
CA THR A 28 2.39 5.28 -6.57
C THR A 28 1.23 5.53 -5.63
N VAL A 29 0.04 5.72 -6.20
CA VAL A 29 -1.21 5.81 -5.41
C VAL A 29 -1.40 4.57 -4.53
N ALA A 30 -1.06 3.38 -5.05
CA ALA A 30 -1.15 2.15 -4.30
C ALA A 30 -0.23 2.17 -3.07
N GLU A 31 1.04 2.57 -3.23
CA GLU A 31 1.98 2.73 -2.10
C GLU A 31 1.44 3.69 -1.04
N LEU A 32 0.87 4.84 -1.44
CA LEU A 32 0.23 5.76 -0.51
C LEU A 32 -0.90 5.09 0.28
N MET A 33 -1.76 4.32 -0.39
CA MET A 33 -2.87 3.63 0.27
C MET A 33 -2.39 2.56 1.24
N TYR A 34 -1.35 1.78 0.90
CA TYR A 34 -0.75 0.83 1.83
C TYR A 34 -0.08 1.52 3.01
N THR A 35 0.66 2.61 2.77
CA THR A 35 1.28 3.44 3.82
C THR A 35 0.23 3.92 4.80
N ALA A 36 -0.89 4.42 4.28
CA ALA A 36 -1.98 4.95 5.08
C ALA A 36 -2.59 3.89 6.03
N THR A 37 -2.50 2.60 5.68
CA THR A 37 -3.06 1.50 6.50
C THR A 37 -2.15 1.08 7.66
N GLU A 38 -0.83 1.28 7.54
CA GLU A 38 0.14 0.75 8.50
C GLU A 38 -0.11 1.16 9.96
N PRO A 39 -0.48 2.41 10.28
CA PRO A 39 -0.71 2.81 11.67
C PRO A 39 -2.02 2.31 12.26
N ILE A 40 -2.95 1.75 11.46
CA ILE A 40 -4.23 1.26 11.96
C ILE A 40 -4.00 0.10 12.94
N GLY A 41 -4.57 0.20 14.13
CA GLY A 41 -4.35 -0.78 15.20
C GLY A 41 -2.96 -0.71 15.86
N LYS A 42 -2.15 0.30 15.53
CA LYS A 42 -0.80 0.49 16.09
C LYS A 42 -0.53 1.93 16.53
N CYS A 43 -1.37 2.89 16.16
CA CYS A 43 -1.19 4.30 16.48
C CYS A 43 -2.51 4.93 16.95
N LEU A 44 -2.46 5.58 18.12
CA LEU A 44 -3.58 6.36 18.65
C LEU A 44 -3.53 7.80 18.15
N TYR A 45 -4.70 8.44 18.14
CA TYR A 45 -4.77 9.86 17.91
C TYR A 45 -4.26 10.61 19.13
N VAL A 46 -3.25 11.45 18.95
CA VAL A 46 -2.74 12.35 19.98
C VAL A 46 -2.69 13.76 19.41
N TYR A 47 -3.37 14.72 20.05
CA TYR A 47 -3.36 16.11 19.61
C TYR A 47 -1.93 16.67 19.64
N GLY A 48 -1.43 17.21 18.51
CA GLY A 48 -0.03 17.65 18.35
C GLY A 48 0.94 16.51 18.01
N GLY A 49 0.48 15.26 17.91
CA GLY A 49 1.32 14.13 17.54
C GLY A 49 1.90 14.29 16.14
N GLY A 50 3.21 14.07 16.00
CA GLY A 50 3.94 14.25 14.74
C GLY A 50 4.45 15.69 14.49
N TRP A 51 4.11 16.66 15.33
CA TRP A 51 4.69 18.00 15.29
C TRP A 51 6.01 18.06 16.07
N ASN A 52 6.84 19.06 15.76
CA ASN A 52 7.98 19.43 16.58
C ASN A 52 7.52 20.17 17.86
N GLU A 53 8.38 20.27 18.88
CA GLU A 53 8.01 20.95 20.14
C GLU A 53 7.51 22.39 19.95
N PRO A 54 8.07 23.20 19.02
CA PRO A 54 7.55 24.55 18.78
C PRO A 54 6.19 24.61 18.06
N ASP A 55 5.63 23.49 17.59
CA ASP A 55 4.39 23.42 16.79
C ASP A 55 4.47 24.25 15.50
N THR A 56 5.61 24.16 14.82
CA THR A 56 5.92 24.94 13.60
C THR A 56 6.15 24.08 12.36
N GLY A 57 6.32 22.77 12.54
CA GLY A 57 6.59 21.83 11.45
C GLY A 57 6.69 20.39 11.92
N ALA A 58 7.27 19.52 11.07
CA ALA A 58 7.36 18.10 11.36
C ALA A 58 8.30 17.81 12.53
N GLY A 59 7.84 16.96 13.45
CA GLY A 59 8.65 16.37 14.50
C GLY A 59 9.44 15.16 13.98
N LYS A 60 10.41 14.72 14.78
CA LYS A 60 11.24 13.54 14.44
C LYS A 60 10.39 12.29 14.18
N GLU A 61 9.26 12.13 14.87
CA GLU A 61 8.37 10.98 14.69
C GLU A 61 7.62 10.99 13.35
N ALA A 62 7.31 12.17 12.81
CA ALA A 62 6.73 12.29 11.47
C ALA A 62 7.78 12.14 10.35
N MET A 63 9.07 12.28 10.70
CA MET A 63 10.23 12.16 9.80
C MET A 63 11.04 10.87 10.04
N GLN A 64 10.47 9.88 10.73
CA GLN A 64 11.10 8.57 10.89
C GLN A 64 10.57 7.61 9.83
N LEU A 65 11.46 6.78 9.27
CA LEU A 65 11.05 5.71 8.37
C LEU A 65 10.43 4.56 9.17
N GLY A 66 9.21 4.21 8.81
CA GLY A 66 8.47 3.12 9.44
C GLY A 66 7.70 3.58 10.67
N LEU A 67 7.02 2.63 11.31
CA LEU A 67 6.19 2.93 12.47
C LEU A 67 7.06 3.21 13.70
N GLY A 68 6.74 4.27 14.43
CA GLY A 68 7.38 4.54 15.71
C GLY A 68 7.08 3.44 16.72
N GLN A 69 8.12 2.80 17.27
CA GLN A 69 7.97 1.75 18.28
C GLN A 69 7.15 2.24 19.49
N ASN A 70 7.30 3.52 19.86
CA ASN A 70 6.56 4.12 20.96
C ASN A 70 5.06 4.20 20.68
N TRP A 71 4.63 4.42 19.43
CA TRP A 71 3.21 4.48 19.07
C TRP A 71 2.52 3.15 19.34
N GLN A 72 3.16 2.05 18.97
CA GLN A 72 2.63 0.71 19.20
C GLN A 72 2.58 0.38 20.70
N ASN A 73 3.64 0.72 21.44
CA ASN A 73 3.68 0.54 22.88
C ASN A 73 2.55 1.33 23.56
N PHE A 74 2.35 2.59 23.17
CA PHE A 74 1.30 3.44 23.68
C PHE A 74 -0.08 2.90 23.31
N TYR A 75 -0.30 2.49 22.06
CA TYR A 75 -1.54 1.87 21.61
C TYR A 75 -1.90 0.64 22.46
N ASN A 76 -0.94 -0.25 22.71
CA ASN A 76 -1.10 -1.45 23.52
C ASN A 76 -1.38 -1.14 25.00
N SER A 77 -0.88 0.00 25.50
CA SER A 77 -1.10 0.43 26.89
C SER A 77 -2.54 0.89 27.16
N LYS A 78 -3.31 1.29 26.13
CA LYS A 78 -4.68 1.79 26.28
C LYS A 78 -5.72 0.71 26.01
N ASN A 79 -6.96 0.92 26.46
CA ASN A 79 -8.11 0.07 26.17
C ASN A 79 -9.20 0.85 25.41
N SER A 80 -10.38 0.26 25.22
CA SER A 80 -11.52 0.88 24.51
C SER A 80 -12.06 2.17 25.15
N LYS A 81 -11.65 2.50 26.38
CA LYS A 81 -12.04 3.74 27.09
C LYS A 81 -11.03 4.88 26.94
N TYR A 82 -10.07 4.77 26.02
CA TYR A 82 -9.08 5.81 25.79
C TYR A 82 -9.72 7.18 25.50
N ASP A 83 -9.36 8.18 26.31
CA ASP A 83 -9.75 9.58 26.12
C ASP A 83 -8.53 10.42 25.73
N TYR A 84 -8.53 10.86 24.48
CA TYR A 84 -7.43 11.65 23.92
C TYR A 84 -7.19 12.97 24.69
N ASN A 85 -8.21 13.52 25.36
CA ASN A 85 -8.07 14.78 26.12
C ASN A 85 -7.04 14.68 27.24
N THR A 86 -6.85 13.49 27.80
CA THR A 86 -5.88 13.22 28.87
C THR A 86 -4.43 13.11 28.38
N THR A 87 -4.24 13.07 27.07
CA THR A 87 -2.93 12.79 26.42
C THR A 87 -2.56 13.81 25.35
N ARG A 88 -3.28 14.94 25.30
CA ARG A 88 -2.97 16.04 24.38
C ARG A 88 -1.52 16.49 24.57
N TYR A 89 -0.82 16.75 23.48
CA TYR A 89 0.58 17.16 23.44
C TYR A 89 1.59 16.14 23.98
N GLN A 90 1.19 14.88 24.19
CA GLN A 90 2.15 13.77 24.28
C GLN A 90 2.67 13.46 22.87
N ILE A 91 3.34 14.43 22.24
CA ILE A 91 3.58 14.48 20.78
C ILE A 91 4.38 13.30 20.22
N HIS A 92 5.04 12.54 21.10
CA HIS A 92 5.82 11.34 20.76
C HIS A 92 5.01 10.03 20.82
N ASP A 93 3.80 10.04 21.38
CA ASP A 93 3.02 8.84 21.71
C ASP A 93 2.01 8.44 20.62
N GLY A 94 1.77 9.33 19.64
CA GLY A 94 0.87 9.07 18.52
C GLY A 94 0.92 10.16 17.47
N LEU A 95 -0.13 10.25 16.65
CA LEU A 95 -0.22 11.20 15.55
C LEU A 95 -1.54 11.98 15.63
N ASP A 96 -1.50 13.27 15.32
CA ASP A 96 -2.72 14.00 14.95
C ASP A 96 -3.02 13.85 13.46
N CYS A 97 -4.10 14.49 12.98
CA CYS A 97 -4.53 14.38 11.59
C CYS A 97 -3.45 14.83 10.59
N THR A 98 -2.72 15.90 10.90
CA THR A 98 -1.69 16.47 10.03
C THR A 98 -0.35 15.78 10.18
N GLY A 99 0.00 15.34 11.39
CA GLY A 99 1.15 14.48 11.65
C GLY A 99 1.02 13.14 10.92
N TYR A 100 -0.18 12.56 10.89
CA TYR A 100 -0.47 11.34 10.15
C TYR A 100 -0.29 11.49 8.64
N VAL A 101 -0.90 12.53 8.05
CA VAL A 101 -0.74 12.80 6.61
C VAL A 101 0.73 13.09 6.30
N GLY A 102 1.39 13.91 7.11
CA GLY A 102 2.80 14.25 6.96
C GLY A 102 3.73 13.04 7.06
N TRP A 103 3.49 12.13 8.02
CA TRP A 103 4.22 10.86 8.12
C TRP A 103 4.01 10.01 6.87
N CYS A 104 2.77 9.91 6.36
CA CYS A 104 2.53 9.18 5.09
C CYS A 104 3.36 9.76 3.94
N MET A 105 3.41 11.08 3.79
CA MET A 105 4.24 11.72 2.76
C MET A 105 5.74 11.43 2.96
N TYR A 106 6.21 11.40 4.21
CA TYR A 106 7.61 11.12 4.51
C TYR A 106 8.00 9.68 4.16
N GLN A 107 7.11 8.71 4.38
CA GLN A 107 7.34 7.33 3.96
C GLN A 107 7.56 7.19 2.46
N LEU A 108 6.81 7.96 1.65
CA LEU A 108 6.89 7.92 0.19
C LEU A 108 8.08 8.70 -0.35
N PHE A 109 8.40 9.84 0.25
CA PHE A 109 9.26 10.84 -0.38
C PHE A 109 10.50 11.21 0.42
N GLN A 110 10.59 10.84 1.70
CA GLN A 110 11.69 11.20 2.59
C GLN A 110 11.99 12.70 2.48
N ASP A 111 13.25 13.10 2.26
CA ASP A 111 13.65 14.50 2.14
C ASP A 111 13.57 15.07 0.70
N LYS A 112 13.08 14.28 -0.27
CA LYS A 112 13.09 14.64 -1.71
C LYS A 112 12.44 15.99 -2.01
N TYR A 113 11.29 16.27 -1.41
CA TYR A 113 10.53 17.51 -1.65
C TYR A 113 10.61 18.51 -0.49
N SER A 114 10.95 18.05 0.72
CA SER A 114 11.10 18.91 1.89
C SER A 114 12.06 18.30 2.90
N LYS A 115 13.14 19.03 3.20
CA LYS A 115 14.09 18.67 4.28
C LYS A 115 13.49 18.83 5.68
N GLU A 116 12.49 19.71 5.82
CA GLU A 116 11.81 20.02 7.07
C GLU A 116 10.60 19.11 7.33
N GLY A 117 10.40 18.08 6.49
CA GLY A 117 9.24 17.19 6.52
C GLY A 117 7.96 17.81 5.96
N TYR A 118 6.83 17.14 6.20
CA TYR A 118 5.56 17.41 5.51
C TYR A 118 4.38 17.68 6.45
N VAL A 119 4.65 18.04 7.70
CA VAL A 119 3.59 18.43 8.66
C VAL A 119 3.35 19.93 8.55
N TYR A 120 2.10 20.30 8.30
CA TYR A 120 1.65 21.68 8.15
C TYR A 120 0.32 21.88 8.87
N LEU A 121 -0.02 23.14 9.17
CA LEU A 121 -1.32 23.47 9.75
C LEU A 121 -2.43 22.96 8.85
N ALA A 122 -3.46 22.32 9.43
CA ALA A 122 -4.55 21.70 8.67
C ALA A 122 -5.20 22.65 7.66
N LYS A 123 -5.37 23.94 8.03
CA LYS A 123 -5.95 24.97 7.17
C LYS A 123 -5.11 25.30 5.93
N GLU A 124 -3.80 25.05 5.98
CA GLU A 124 -2.82 25.38 4.94
C GLU A 124 -2.35 24.15 4.14
N MET A 125 -2.52 22.94 4.70
CA MET A 125 -1.90 21.72 4.20
C MET A 125 -2.17 21.46 2.71
N ALA A 126 -3.44 21.48 2.26
CA ALA A 126 -3.75 21.25 0.84
C ALA A 126 -3.07 22.28 -0.09
N GLN A 127 -3.05 23.56 0.29
CA GLN A 127 -2.39 24.60 -0.49
C GLN A 127 -0.87 24.41 -0.51
N LYS A 128 -0.25 24.14 0.64
CA LYS A 128 1.20 23.89 0.71
C LYS A 128 1.59 22.66 -0.09
N TYR A 129 0.85 21.58 0.02
CA TYR A 129 1.10 20.35 -0.73
C TYR A 129 0.96 20.56 -2.24
N SER A 130 0.02 21.39 -2.70
CA SER A 130 -0.06 21.74 -4.12
C SER A 130 1.22 22.42 -4.62
N THR A 131 1.85 23.26 -3.80
CA THR A 131 3.13 23.90 -4.14
C THR A 131 4.30 22.92 -4.05
N VAL A 132 4.40 22.16 -2.95
CA VAL A 132 5.52 21.23 -2.66
C VAL A 132 5.58 20.10 -3.69
N PHE A 133 4.42 19.56 -4.07
CA PHE A 133 4.33 18.40 -4.95
C PHE A 133 3.89 18.76 -6.37
N ASN A 134 3.91 20.04 -6.75
CA ASN A 134 3.39 20.52 -8.03
C ASN A 134 1.95 20.00 -8.33
N GLY A 135 1.15 19.84 -7.27
CA GLY A 135 -0.23 19.35 -7.37
C GLY A 135 -1.21 20.47 -7.67
N LYS A 136 -2.48 20.10 -7.85
CA LYS A 136 -3.59 21.04 -8.05
C LYS A 136 -4.29 21.33 -6.73
N PHE A 137 -4.32 22.60 -6.33
CA PHE A 137 -5.20 23.06 -5.26
C PHE A 137 -6.62 23.34 -5.78
N THR A 138 -7.62 22.87 -5.04
CA THR A 138 -9.03 23.19 -5.27
C THR A 138 -9.66 23.65 -3.97
N ALA A 139 -10.14 24.90 -3.95
CA ALA A 139 -10.86 25.43 -2.79
C ALA A 139 -12.16 24.65 -2.55
N LYS A 140 -12.56 24.49 -1.28
CA LYS A 140 -13.71 23.67 -0.86
C LYS A 140 -15.01 23.87 -1.65
N ALA A 141 -15.33 25.11 -2.05
CA ALA A 141 -16.54 25.42 -2.81
C ALA A 141 -16.53 24.83 -4.24
N ASN A 142 -15.34 24.51 -4.75
CA ASN A 142 -15.10 24.04 -6.11
C ASN A 142 -14.78 22.55 -6.19
N VAL A 143 -14.70 21.85 -5.06
CA VAL A 143 -14.46 20.40 -5.03
C VAL A 143 -15.70 19.68 -5.59
N LYS A 144 -15.52 18.92 -6.68
CA LYS A 144 -16.61 18.20 -7.35
C LYS A 144 -16.48 16.68 -7.31
N LYS A 145 -15.26 16.16 -7.29
CA LYS A 145 -14.94 14.74 -7.30
C LYS A 145 -13.77 14.48 -6.38
N ARG A 146 -13.79 13.35 -5.69
CA ARG A 146 -12.67 12.90 -4.83
C ARG A 146 -12.10 11.61 -5.38
N GLN A 147 -10.82 11.63 -5.72
CA GLN A 147 -10.11 10.50 -6.28
C GLN A 147 -9.16 9.90 -5.25
N CYS A 148 -8.83 8.62 -5.45
CA CYS A 148 -7.88 7.92 -4.60
C CYS A 148 -6.56 8.70 -4.46
N GLY A 149 -6.12 8.89 -3.21
CA GLY A 149 -4.91 9.60 -2.85
C GLY A 149 -5.07 11.11 -2.67
N ASP A 150 -6.19 11.73 -3.03
CA ASP A 150 -6.40 13.17 -2.77
C ASP A 150 -6.23 13.50 -1.29
N ILE A 151 -5.57 14.63 -1.01
CA ILE A 151 -5.37 15.15 0.34
C ILE A 151 -6.39 16.23 0.62
N MET A 152 -7.19 16.03 1.66
CA MET A 152 -8.29 16.93 2.02
C MET A 152 -7.94 17.65 3.31
N SER A 153 -8.06 18.98 3.33
CA SER A 153 -7.68 19.78 4.52
C SER A 153 -8.63 20.94 4.79
N SER A 154 -8.90 21.22 6.06
CA SER A 154 -9.84 22.24 6.53
C SER A 154 -9.30 22.99 7.75
N ASN A 155 -10.11 23.88 8.34
CA ASN A 155 -9.74 24.57 9.58
C ASN A 155 -9.82 23.61 10.78
N GLY A 156 -8.76 22.81 10.95
CA GLY A 156 -8.56 21.93 12.11
C GLY A 156 -8.53 20.43 11.80
N HIS A 157 -8.70 20.00 10.55
CA HIS A 157 -8.63 18.58 10.21
C HIS A 157 -8.07 18.31 8.81
N ALA A 158 -7.42 17.15 8.64
CA ALA A 158 -6.92 16.65 7.37
C ALA A 158 -7.13 15.13 7.23
N TYR A 159 -7.29 14.64 6.00
CA TYR A 159 -7.44 13.21 5.71
C TYR A 159 -7.01 12.85 4.27
N ILE A 160 -6.84 11.55 4.03
CA ILE A 160 -6.48 10.98 2.73
C ILE A 160 -7.70 10.27 2.15
N VAL A 161 -8.06 10.57 0.90
CA VAL A 161 -9.18 9.90 0.21
C VAL A 161 -8.77 8.50 -0.24
N VAL A 162 -9.57 7.49 0.10
CA VAL A 162 -9.49 6.16 -0.52
C VAL A 162 -10.28 6.17 -1.83
N GLY A 163 -11.55 6.59 -1.79
CA GLY A 163 -12.36 6.69 -3.00
C GLY A 163 -13.78 7.16 -2.73
N GLU A 164 -14.48 7.54 -3.79
CA GLU A 164 -15.89 7.91 -3.77
C GLU A 164 -16.77 6.68 -4.10
N CYS A 165 -17.91 6.55 -3.43
CA CYS A 165 -18.92 5.53 -3.67
C CYS A 165 -20.01 6.06 -4.63
N PRO A 166 -20.72 5.18 -5.35
CA PRO A 166 -21.87 5.55 -6.17
C PRO A 166 -22.91 6.45 -5.49
N ASP A 167 -23.16 6.30 -4.18
CA ASP A 167 -24.08 7.13 -3.41
C ASP A 167 -23.53 8.53 -3.00
N GLY A 168 -22.33 8.88 -3.49
CA GLY A 168 -21.63 10.13 -3.23
C GLY A 168 -20.93 10.18 -1.86
N SER A 169 -21.00 9.12 -1.05
CA SER A 169 -20.20 9.00 0.17
C SER A 169 -18.74 8.66 -0.14
N VAL A 170 -17.84 8.94 0.79
CA VAL A 170 -16.39 8.81 0.57
C VAL A 170 -15.77 7.93 1.64
N VAL A 171 -14.92 7.00 1.22
CA VAL A 171 -14.04 6.26 2.11
C VAL A 171 -12.72 7.01 2.25
N LEU A 172 -12.20 7.10 3.47
CA LEU A 172 -10.99 7.86 3.80
C LEU A 172 -10.17 7.19 4.91
N PHE A 173 -8.86 7.48 4.90
CA PHE A 173 -7.99 7.25 6.04
C PHE A 173 -7.71 8.56 6.78
N HIS A 174 -7.73 8.51 8.11
CA HIS A 174 -7.31 9.66 8.92
C HIS A 174 -6.93 9.26 10.36
N ALA A 175 -6.18 10.15 11.01
CA ALA A 175 -6.04 10.15 12.45
C ALA A 175 -7.09 11.10 13.07
N SER A 176 -7.99 10.55 13.87
CA SER A 176 -8.93 11.29 14.71
C SER A 176 -9.25 10.49 15.95
N PRO A 177 -9.76 11.11 17.03
CA PRO A 177 -10.09 10.37 18.22
C PRO A 177 -10.96 9.15 17.93
N PRO A 178 -10.61 7.95 18.44
CA PRO A 178 -9.46 7.67 19.33
C PRO A 178 -8.17 7.22 18.62
N ALA A 179 -8.20 6.87 17.33
CA ALA A 179 -7.09 6.20 16.65
C ALA A 179 -7.03 6.49 15.14
N VAL A 180 -5.91 6.15 14.52
CA VAL A 180 -5.83 6.06 13.05
C VAL A 180 -6.78 4.99 12.56
N SER A 181 -7.63 5.32 11.58
CA SER A 181 -8.69 4.43 11.12
C SER A 181 -9.07 4.65 9.65
N LEU A 182 -9.62 3.59 9.05
CA LEU A 182 -10.41 3.64 7.83
C LEU A 182 -11.86 4.02 8.20
N CYS A 183 -12.40 5.04 7.56
CA CYS A 183 -13.74 5.56 7.83
C CYS A 183 -14.52 5.83 6.55
N GLY A 184 -15.84 5.89 6.68
CA GLY A 184 -16.76 6.30 5.63
C GLY A 184 -17.55 7.54 6.05
N THR A 185 -17.80 8.45 5.12
CA THR A 185 -18.70 9.59 5.35
C THR A 185 -20.16 9.17 5.18
N ALA A 186 -21.07 9.92 5.77
CA ALA A 186 -22.47 9.94 5.33
C ALA A 186 -22.58 10.31 3.83
N THR A 187 -23.71 9.99 3.20
CA THR A 187 -24.03 10.51 1.84
C THR A 187 -24.16 12.03 1.87
N PRO A 188 -24.11 12.75 0.74
CA PRO A 188 -24.36 14.20 0.71
C PRO A 188 -25.70 14.61 1.34
N GLY A 189 -26.71 13.73 1.30
CA GLY A 189 -28.00 13.91 1.95
C GLY A 189 -28.04 13.62 3.46
N GLY A 190 -26.91 13.26 4.09
CA GLY A 190 -26.81 13.02 5.53
C GLY A 190 -27.07 11.59 5.99
N ASN A 191 -27.23 10.62 5.07
CA ASN A 191 -27.45 9.23 5.46
C ASN A 191 -26.15 8.58 5.98
N LYS A 192 -26.12 8.25 7.28
CA LYS A 192 -24.98 7.57 7.93
C LYS A 192 -24.91 6.07 7.65
N GLN A 193 -25.93 5.47 7.05
CA GLN A 193 -25.88 4.09 6.52
C GLN A 193 -25.42 4.07 5.07
N SER A 194 -24.51 4.96 4.69
CA SER A 194 -23.95 5.06 3.34
C SER A 194 -23.12 3.83 2.95
N GLU A 195 -22.87 3.67 1.66
CA GLU A 195 -21.94 2.68 1.11
C GLU A 195 -20.56 2.79 1.75
N ALA A 196 -20.01 4.00 1.86
CA ALA A 196 -18.69 4.20 2.47
C ALA A 196 -18.64 3.75 3.93
N VAL A 197 -19.69 4.02 4.73
CA VAL A 197 -19.74 3.57 6.13
C VAL A 197 -19.83 2.05 6.21
N ARG A 198 -20.62 1.41 5.33
CA ARG A 198 -20.69 -0.05 5.28
C ARG A 198 -19.34 -0.67 4.90
N LEU A 199 -18.67 -0.14 3.88
CA LEU A 199 -17.34 -0.57 3.46
C LEU A 199 -16.33 -0.41 4.61
N ALA A 200 -16.26 0.76 5.23
CA ALA A 200 -15.32 1.01 6.32
C ALA A 200 -15.52 0.03 7.49
N ASN A 201 -16.76 -0.19 7.93
CA ASN A 201 -17.06 -1.17 8.98
C ASN A 201 -16.65 -2.59 8.57
N PHE A 202 -16.94 -3.00 7.33
CA PHE A 202 -16.59 -4.32 6.82
C PHE A 202 -15.08 -4.54 6.81
N TYR A 203 -14.30 -3.65 6.17
CA TYR A 203 -12.85 -3.80 6.07
C TYR A 203 -12.15 -3.64 7.43
N MET A 204 -12.61 -2.72 8.28
CA MET A 204 -12.09 -2.59 9.66
C MET A 204 -12.34 -3.86 10.47
N ASN A 205 -13.53 -4.46 10.38
CA ASN A 205 -13.85 -5.68 11.09
C ASN A 205 -13.02 -6.89 10.64
N ILE A 206 -12.77 -7.02 9.33
CA ILE A 206 -12.06 -8.18 8.76
C ILE A 206 -10.54 -8.04 8.90
N PHE A 207 -9.96 -6.91 8.52
CA PHE A 207 -8.51 -6.76 8.42
C PHE A 207 -7.87 -6.08 9.63
N PHE A 208 -8.66 -5.35 10.41
CA PHE A 208 -8.20 -4.60 11.58
C PHE A 208 -9.05 -4.92 12.82
N ASN A 209 -9.42 -6.19 12.97
CA ASN A 209 -10.42 -6.65 13.94
C ASN A 209 -10.15 -6.18 15.38
N GLU A 210 -8.89 -6.25 15.83
CA GLU A 210 -8.51 -5.79 17.18
C GLU A 210 -8.77 -4.29 17.35
N CYS A 211 -8.41 -3.47 16.35
CA CYS A 211 -8.68 -2.04 16.34
C CYS A 211 -10.17 -1.74 16.30
N TYR A 212 -10.91 -2.44 15.44
CA TYR A 212 -12.36 -2.27 15.29
C TYR A 212 -13.12 -2.65 16.56
N THR A 213 -12.73 -3.76 17.20
CA THR A 213 -13.31 -4.19 18.48
C THR A 213 -13.08 -3.16 19.58
N LYS A 214 -11.89 -2.54 19.60
CA LYS A 214 -11.54 -1.50 20.57
C LYS A 214 -12.24 -0.17 20.29
N TYR A 215 -12.35 0.20 19.02
CA TYR A 215 -12.81 1.50 18.53
C TYR A 215 -13.70 1.36 17.28
N PRO A 216 -14.98 0.98 17.44
CA PRO A 216 -15.82 0.55 16.32
C PRO A 216 -16.39 1.66 15.43
N ASN A 217 -16.27 2.94 15.83
CA ASN A 217 -16.92 4.03 15.11
C ASN A 217 -16.17 4.45 13.83
N CYS A 218 -16.57 3.87 12.71
CA CYS A 218 -16.03 4.17 11.38
C CYS A 218 -16.85 5.22 10.59
N SER A 219 -17.81 5.91 11.22
CA SER A 219 -18.71 6.85 10.54
C SER A 219 -18.29 8.31 10.69
N ARG A 220 -18.35 9.09 9.60
CA ARG A 220 -18.10 10.54 9.58
C ARG A 220 -19.27 11.31 8.98
N GLY A 221 -19.43 12.57 9.38
CA GLY A 221 -20.54 13.42 8.95
C GLY A 221 -20.40 13.93 7.53
N THR A 222 -21.42 14.66 7.07
CA THR A 222 -21.44 15.34 5.76
C THR A 222 -20.44 16.49 5.67
N ASP A 223 -19.99 17.02 6.81
CA ASP A 223 -18.97 18.05 6.89
C ASP A 223 -17.66 17.62 6.21
N TYR A 224 -17.34 16.32 6.23
CA TYR A 224 -16.22 15.73 5.50
C TYR A 224 -16.35 15.88 3.97
N LEU A 225 -17.57 16.09 3.46
CA LEU A 225 -17.83 16.30 2.03
C LEU A 225 -17.91 17.77 1.62
N THR A 226 -17.98 18.73 2.55
CA THR A 226 -18.28 20.13 2.19
C THR A 226 -17.28 21.14 2.73
N SER A 227 -16.53 20.79 3.77
CA SER A 227 -15.72 21.77 4.52
C SER A 227 -14.24 21.80 4.15
N TYR A 228 -13.80 20.98 3.20
CA TYR A 228 -12.39 20.69 2.95
C TYR A 228 -11.92 21.20 1.60
N ASN A 229 -10.78 21.89 1.60
CA ASN A 229 -9.99 22.12 0.39
C ASN A 229 -9.35 20.79 -0.03
N GLN A 230 -9.01 20.69 -1.31
CA GLN A 230 -8.46 19.49 -1.92
C GLN A 230 -7.10 19.79 -2.55
N MET A 231 -6.15 18.90 -2.35
CA MET A 231 -4.96 18.76 -3.17
C MET A 231 -5.09 17.48 -3.97
N SER A 232 -4.96 17.61 -5.29
CA SER A 232 -4.86 16.48 -6.22
C SER A 232 -3.47 16.41 -6.82
N TRP A 233 -3.00 15.19 -7.04
CA TRP A 233 -1.62 14.91 -7.44
C TRP A 233 -1.37 15.17 -8.92
N ASP A 234 -0.16 15.64 -9.23
CA ASP A 234 0.42 15.45 -10.56
C ASP A 234 0.88 14.00 -10.72
N SER A 235 0.60 13.40 -11.87
CA SER A 235 1.01 12.03 -12.17
C SER A 235 2.51 11.82 -12.09
N SER A 236 3.34 12.82 -12.46
CA SER A 236 4.80 12.68 -12.39
C SER A 236 5.34 12.60 -10.97
N VAL A 237 4.55 13.02 -9.98
CA VAL A 237 4.92 12.95 -8.55
C VAL A 237 4.36 11.70 -7.90
N LEU A 238 3.07 11.42 -8.11
CA LEU A 238 2.40 10.23 -7.61
C LEU A 238 1.72 9.49 -8.78
N ASN A 239 2.42 8.50 -9.31
CA ASN A 239 1.97 7.68 -10.44
C ASN A 239 0.75 6.81 -10.07
N ASP A 240 -0.06 6.44 -11.05
CA ASP A 240 -1.20 5.53 -10.83
C ASP A 240 -1.24 4.41 -11.87
N PRO A 241 -0.25 3.50 -11.84
CA PRO A 241 -0.20 2.37 -12.78
C PRO A 241 -1.37 1.40 -12.59
N ASP A 242 -2.02 1.43 -11.42
CA ASP A 242 -3.13 0.57 -11.05
C ASP A 242 -4.51 1.13 -11.42
N GLY A 243 -4.58 2.41 -11.80
CA GLY A 243 -5.82 3.07 -12.20
C GLY A 243 -6.77 3.37 -11.03
N TYR A 244 -6.25 3.44 -9.80
CA TYR A 244 -7.06 3.66 -8.59
C TYR A 244 -7.84 4.97 -8.63
N ARG A 245 -7.32 6.02 -9.29
CA ARG A 245 -8.03 7.30 -9.42
C ARG A 245 -9.27 7.23 -10.30
N GLN A 246 -9.46 6.14 -11.05
CA GLN A 246 -10.64 5.89 -11.89
C GLN A 246 -11.61 4.88 -11.28
N MET A 247 -11.23 4.20 -10.19
CA MET A 247 -12.06 3.21 -9.52
C MET A 247 -12.96 3.87 -8.46
N ASN A 248 -14.07 3.21 -8.13
CA ASN A 248 -14.85 3.54 -6.95
C ASN A 248 -14.17 2.97 -5.67
N ALA A 249 -14.66 3.39 -4.51
CA ALA A 249 -14.08 2.97 -3.23
C ALA A 249 -14.10 1.44 -3.00
N GLU A 250 -15.15 0.74 -3.43
CA GLU A 250 -15.28 -0.71 -3.23
C GLU A 250 -14.23 -1.48 -4.02
N ASP A 251 -14.05 -1.13 -5.30
CA ASP A 251 -13.07 -1.76 -6.17
C ASP A 251 -11.64 -1.53 -5.66
N ILE A 252 -11.34 -0.32 -5.16
CA ILE A 252 -10.04 0.01 -4.56
C ILE A 252 -9.79 -0.85 -3.33
N LEU A 253 -10.72 -0.88 -2.38
CA LEU A 253 -10.55 -1.67 -1.15
C LEU A 253 -10.44 -3.16 -1.45
N ARG A 254 -11.23 -3.67 -2.40
CA ARG A 254 -11.16 -5.07 -2.82
C ARG A 254 -9.80 -5.40 -3.42
N ASP A 255 -9.26 -4.51 -4.25
CA ASP A 255 -7.94 -4.67 -4.84
C ASP A 255 -6.81 -4.59 -3.81
N MET A 256 -6.93 -3.69 -2.82
CA MET A 256 -5.95 -3.51 -1.76
C MET A 256 -5.85 -4.72 -0.82
N PHE A 257 -6.99 -5.27 -0.41
CA PHE A 257 -7.05 -6.22 0.71
C PHE A 257 -7.34 -7.68 0.31
N TYR A 258 -8.01 -7.94 -0.81
CA TYR A 258 -8.45 -9.29 -1.19
C TYR A 258 -7.74 -9.86 -2.44
N LYS A 259 -6.96 -9.06 -3.17
CA LYS A 259 -6.17 -9.54 -4.30
C LYS A 259 -4.70 -9.58 -3.91
N THR A 260 -4.13 -10.77 -3.77
CA THR A 260 -2.67 -10.90 -3.76
C THR A 260 -2.14 -10.36 -5.09
N LYS A 261 -1.40 -9.25 -5.03
CA LYS A 261 -0.82 -8.63 -6.23
C LYS A 261 0.47 -9.35 -6.60
N ILE A 262 0.81 -9.37 -7.88
CA ILE A 262 2.10 -9.87 -8.35
C ILE A 262 2.76 -8.77 -9.16
N TYR A 263 3.98 -8.43 -8.78
CA TYR A 263 4.86 -7.56 -9.52
C TYR A 263 5.98 -8.40 -10.12
N LEU A 264 6.27 -8.19 -11.39
CA LEU A 264 7.39 -8.80 -12.09
C LEU A 264 8.27 -7.68 -12.65
N ASN A 265 9.54 -7.62 -12.21
CA ASN A 265 10.48 -6.56 -12.58
C ASN A 265 9.93 -5.14 -12.35
N GLY A 266 9.19 -4.95 -11.25
CA GLY A 266 8.54 -3.69 -10.89
C GLY A 266 7.22 -3.39 -11.62
N GLU A 267 6.78 -4.21 -12.58
CA GLU A 267 5.50 -4.05 -13.27
C GLU A 267 4.43 -4.96 -12.65
N ARG A 268 3.25 -4.41 -12.33
CA ARG A 268 2.12 -5.23 -11.86
C ARG A 268 1.56 -6.09 -13.00
N ILE A 269 1.52 -7.39 -12.78
CA ILE A 269 0.97 -8.37 -13.72
C ILE A 269 -0.34 -8.96 -13.18
N ALA A 270 -1.11 -9.58 -14.07
CA ALA A 270 -2.40 -10.23 -13.74
C ALA A 270 -3.47 -9.29 -13.14
N LYS A 271 -3.62 -8.05 -13.66
CA LYS A 271 -4.65 -7.09 -13.20
C LYS A 271 -6.08 -7.66 -13.18
N ASP A 272 -6.38 -8.54 -14.15
CA ASP A 272 -7.72 -9.11 -14.37
C ASP A 272 -7.84 -10.59 -13.97
N LYS A 273 -6.77 -11.21 -13.45
CA LYS A 273 -6.76 -12.63 -13.09
C LYS A 273 -6.40 -12.79 -11.61
N ASN A 274 -7.24 -13.52 -10.89
CA ASN A 274 -7.05 -13.74 -9.46
C ASN A 274 -5.76 -14.53 -9.21
N VAL A 275 -5.16 -14.26 -8.06
CA VAL A 275 -4.11 -15.09 -7.48
C VAL A 275 -4.75 -15.86 -6.34
N TYR A 276 -4.51 -17.16 -6.29
CA TYR A 276 -5.13 -18.02 -5.29
C TYR A 276 -4.10 -18.35 -4.22
N ASN A 277 -4.41 -18.03 -2.96
CA ASN A 277 -3.69 -18.58 -1.83
C ASN A 277 -4.44 -19.82 -1.33
N VAL A 278 -3.87 -21.00 -1.52
CA VAL A 278 -4.43 -22.25 -1.01
C VAL A 278 -3.44 -22.80 0.00
N ASN A 279 -3.85 -22.80 1.29
CA ASN A 279 -3.05 -23.32 2.40
C ASN A 279 -1.59 -22.82 2.37
N SER A 280 -1.41 -21.51 2.29
CA SER A 280 -0.10 -20.84 2.25
C SER A 280 0.74 -21.10 0.98
N THR A 281 0.15 -21.68 -0.07
CA THR A 281 0.76 -21.76 -1.40
C THR A 281 0.08 -20.78 -2.35
N THR A 282 0.87 -19.88 -2.92
CA THR A 282 0.41 -18.91 -3.92
C THR A 282 0.41 -19.54 -5.30
N PHE A 283 -0.75 -19.53 -5.95
CA PHE A 283 -0.96 -19.99 -7.31
C PHE A 283 -1.17 -18.84 -8.26
N VAL A 284 -0.48 -18.92 -9.39
CA VAL A 284 -0.41 -17.83 -10.36
C VAL A 284 -0.85 -18.32 -11.74
N PRO A 285 -1.50 -17.45 -12.55
CA PRO A 285 -1.86 -17.80 -13.91
C PRO A 285 -0.59 -17.98 -14.74
N VAL A 286 -0.27 -19.22 -15.11
CA VAL A 286 1.05 -19.60 -15.66
C VAL A 286 1.41 -18.80 -16.90
N ARG A 287 0.46 -18.59 -17.81
CA ARG A 287 0.68 -17.91 -19.09
C ARG A 287 1.08 -16.44 -18.88
N VAL A 288 0.43 -15.74 -17.95
CA VAL A 288 0.70 -14.31 -17.68
C VAL A 288 2.13 -14.11 -17.18
N ILE A 289 2.58 -14.98 -16.28
CA ILE A 289 3.95 -14.95 -15.73
C ILE A 289 4.96 -15.29 -16.82
N CYS A 290 4.69 -16.35 -17.59
CA CYS A 290 5.60 -16.86 -18.61
C CYS A 290 5.79 -15.88 -19.77
N GLU A 291 4.71 -15.28 -20.30
CA GLU A 291 4.79 -14.30 -21.39
C GLU A 291 5.69 -13.11 -21.03
N LYS A 292 5.51 -12.55 -19.82
CA LYS A 292 6.32 -11.41 -19.35
C LYS A 292 7.78 -11.76 -19.09
N LEU A 293 8.06 -13.01 -18.73
CA LEU A 293 9.41 -13.53 -18.52
C LEU A 293 10.09 -14.01 -19.82
N GLY A 294 9.40 -13.93 -20.97
CA GLY A 294 9.89 -14.38 -22.26
C GLY A 294 9.93 -15.91 -22.42
N LEU A 295 9.16 -16.65 -21.62
CA LEU A 295 9.06 -18.10 -21.72
C LEU A 295 8.14 -18.48 -22.87
N ARG A 296 8.53 -19.52 -23.61
CA ARG A 296 7.61 -20.20 -24.51
C ARG A 296 6.70 -21.12 -23.70
N VAL A 297 5.39 -21.04 -23.96
CA VAL A 297 4.36 -21.87 -23.34
C VAL A 297 3.67 -22.69 -24.43
N ASP A 298 3.94 -23.99 -24.46
CA ASP A 298 3.20 -24.93 -25.30
C ASP A 298 2.09 -25.57 -24.46
N TRP A 299 0.88 -25.57 -24.98
CA TRP A 299 -0.28 -26.17 -24.31
C TRP A 299 -0.99 -27.16 -25.24
N ASN A 300 -1.24 -28.38 -24.75
CA ASN A 300 -1.97 -29.40 -25.50
C ASN A 300 -2.70 -30.36 -24.55
N ASN A 301 -4.03 -30.41 -24.61
CA ASN A 301 -4.87 -31.35 -23.84
C ASN A 301 -4.51 -31.41 -22.33
N GLY A 302 -4.36 -30.24 -21.70
CA GLY A 302 -4.01 -30.15 -20.27
C GLY A 302 -2.52 -30.39 -19.96
N LYS A 303 -1.69 -30.73 -20.94
CA LYS A 303 -0.23 -30.68 -20.82
C LYS A 303 0.25 -29.27 -21.07
N ILE A 304 1.07 -28.77 -20.15
CA ILE A 304 1.68 -27.44 -20.21
C ILE A 304 3.19 -27.67 -20.24
N LYS A 305 3.86 -27.23 -21.30
CA LYS A 305 5.32 -27.25 -21.40
C LYS A 305 5.84 -25.82 -21.42
N LEU A 306 6.70 -25.50 -20.46
CA LEU A 306 7.34 -24.20 -20.31
C LEU A 306 8.80 -24.33 -20.72
N ILE A 307 9.29 -23.40 -21.55
CA ILE A 307 10.65 -23.47 -22.10
C ILE A 307 11.30 -22.09 -22.00
N LYS A 308 12.52 -22.05 -21.45
CA LYS A 308 13.44 -20.92 -21.52
C LYS A 308 14.86 -21.44 -21.63
N ASP A 309 15.58 -21.02 -22.67
CA ASP A 309 16.95 -21.47 -22.93
C ASP A 309 17.04 -23.02 -22.89
N ASN A 310 17.81 -23.58 -21.96
CA ASN A 310 17.97 -25.02 -21.77
C ASN A 310 17.06 -25.61 -20.67
N THR A 311 16.22 -24.78 -20.03
CA THR A 311 15.32 -25.21 -18.97
C THR A 311 13.94 -25.55 -19.53
N THR A 312 13.44 -26.73 -19.18
CA THR A 312 12.09 -27.20 -19.52
C THR A 312 11.33 -27.61 -18.28
N VAL A 313 10.08 -27.18 -18.17
CA VAL A 313 9.13 -27.64 -17.15
C VAL A 313 7.89 -28.21 -17.82
N ASP A 314 7.64 -29.49 -17.63
CA ASP A 314 6.42 -30.16 -18.08
C ASP A 314 5.45 -30.33 -16.90
N LEU A 315 4.21 -29.90 -17.12
CA LEU A 315 3.12 -29.97 -16.16
C LEU A 315 1.90 -30.63 -16.78
N GLN A 316 1.07 -31.24 -15.94
CA GLN A 316 -0.21 -31.79 -16.32
C GLN A 316 -1.28 -31.20 -15.38
N VAL A 317 -2.35 -30.66 -15.95
CA VAL A 317 -3.53 -30.26 -15.18
C VAL A 317 -4.07 -31.46 -14.41
N GLU A 318 -4.50 -31.21 -13.17
CA GLU A 318 -4.94 -32.20 -12.17
C GLU A 318 -3.83 -33.15 -11.68
N SER A 319 -2.56 -32.84 -11.98
CA SER A 319 -1.41 -33.56 -11.42
C SER A 319 -0.65 -32.71 -10.41
N ASP A 320 -0.14 -33.36 -9.37
CA ASP A 320 0.83 -32.83 -8.41
C ASP A 320 2.27 -33.25 -8.75
N VAL A 321 2.55 -33.64 -10.00
CA VAL A 321 3.90 -33.95 -10.47
C VAL A 321 4.26 -33.01 -11.61
N ALA A 322 5.38 -32.32 -11.44
CA ALA A 322 6.06 -31.59 -12.50
C ALA A 322 7.28 -32.39 -12.98
N VAL A 323 7.72 -32.18 -14.22
CA VAL A 323 9.02 -32.70 -14.68
C VAL A 323 9.90 -31.50 -15.04
N VAL A 324 10.91 -31.23 -14.23
CA VAL A 324 11.86 -30.13 -14.41
C VAL A 324 13.16 -30.71 -14.96
N ASN A 325 13.53 -30.32 -16.18
CA ASN A 325 14.72 -30.83 -16.88
C ASN A 325 14.82 -32.37 -16.91
N GLY A 326 13.68 -33.04 -17.12
CA GLY A 326 13.59 -34.50 -17.14
C GLY A 326 13.50 -35.17 -15.77
N VAL A 327 13.59 -34.42 -14.67
CA VAL A 327 13.48 -34.93 -13.30
C VAL A 327 12.08 -34.71 -12.75
N ALA A 328 11.43 -35.76 -12.28
CA ALA A 328 10.12 -35.67 -11.63
C ALA A 328 10.22 -34.96 -10.27
N THR A 329 9.40 -33.93 -10.08
CA THR A 329 9.32 -33.09 -8.87
C THR A 329 7.90 -33.13 -8.34
N LYS A 330 7.75 -33.54 -7.07
CA LYS A 330 6.45 -33.56 -6.38
C LYS A 330 6.06 -32.14 -5.99
N LEU A 331 4.83 -31.76 -6.31
CA LEU A 331 4.18 -30.52 -5.90
C LEU A 331 3.35 -30.78 -4.64
N ASN A 332 3.20 -29.76 -3.81
CA ASN A 332 2.33 -29.83 -2.63
C ASN A 332 0.83 -29.89 -3.00
N TYR A 333 0.51 -29.52 -4.24
CA TYR A 333 -0.86 -29.38 -4.73
C TYR A 333 -0.89 -29.59 -6.24
N ASN A 334 -2.06 -29.98 -6.74
CA ASN A 334 -2.30 -30.16 -8.16
C ASN A 334 -2.27 -28.82 -8.91
N VAL A 335 -1.76 -28.85 -10.14
CA VAL A 335 -2.05 -27.80 -11.13
C VAL A 335 -3.56 -27.84 -11.44
N PHE A 336 -4.22 -26.69 -11.46
CA PHE A 336 -5.67 -26.64 -11.69
C PHE A 336 -6.06 -25.61 -12.75
N LEU A 337 -7.30 -25.72 -13.23
CA LEU A 337 -7.91 -24.79 -14.18
C LEU A 337 -9.00 -23.98 -13.47
N VAL A 338 -9.01 -22.67 -13.69
CA VAL A 338 -10.17 -21.81 -13.42
C VAL A 338 -10.42 -20.96 -14.66
N ASP A 339 -11.65 -21.00 -15.20
CA ASP A 339 -12.06 -20.25 -16.40
C ASP A 339 -11.03 -20.36 -17.54
N ASN A 340 -10.69 -21.60 -17.92
CA ASN A 340 -9.70 -21.93 -18.95
C ASN A 340 -8.29 -21.38 -18.71
N THR A 341 -7.97 -20.97 -17.49
CA THR A 341 -6.66 -20.45 -17.10
C THR A 341 -5.98 -21.47 -16.18
N SER A 342 -4.78 -21.93 -16.55
CA SER A 342 -3.99 -22.86 -15.72
C SER A 342 -3.25 -22.12 -14.61
N TYR A 343 -3.40 -22.63 -13.39
CA TYR A 343 -2.81 -22.11 -12.17
C TYR A 343 -1.76 -23.07 -11.64
N VAL A 344 -0.57 -22.53 -11.39
CA VAL A 344 0.60 -23.29 -10.96
C VAL A 344 1.17 -22.68 -9.69
N PRO A 345 1.76 -23.49 -8.79
CA PRO A 345 2.48 -22.96 -7.64
C PRO A 345 3.60 -22.02 -8.10
N LEU A 346 3.61 -20.78 -7.59
CA LEU A 346 4.62 -19.80 -8.00
C LEU A 346 6.04 -20.30 -7.73
N ARG A 347 6.24 -20.97 -6.58
CA ARG A 347 7.53 -21.51 -6.15
C ARG A 347 8.17 -22.41 -7.21
N LEU A 348 7.36 -23.25 -7.87
CA LEU A 348 7.84 -24.14 -8.92
C LEU A 348 8.44 -23.36 -10.09
N ILE A 349 7.74 -22.30 -10.54
CA ILE A 349 8.19 -21.46 -11.65
C ILE A 349 9.44 -20.69 -11.25
N SER A 350 9.48 -20.13 -10.03
CA SER A 350 10.64 -19.38 -9.58
C SER A 350 11.89 -20.24 -9.43
N GLU A 351 11.77 -21.44 -8.84
CA GLU A 351 12.90 -22.34 -8.66
C GLU A 351 13.43 -22.87 -10.00
N ALA A 352 12.53 -23.29 -10.90
CA ALA A 352 12.94 -23.85 -12.19
C ALA A 352 13.67 -22.83 -13.07
N PHE A 353 13.22 -21.57 -13.08
CA PHE A 353 13.75 -20.52 -13.94
C PHE A 353 14.68 -19.52 -13.23
N GLY A 354 15.05 -19.80 -11.97
CA GLY A 354 16.00 -18.98 -11.21
C GLY A 354 15.51 -17.58 -10.87
N LEU A 355 14.19 -17.40 -10.71
CA LEU A 355 13.58 -16.11 -10.37
C LEU A 355 13.70 -15.84 -8.88
N SER A 356 13.98 -14.59 -8.52
CA SER A 356 13.91 -14.16 -7.12
C SER A 356 12.47 -13.84 -6.77
N VAL A 357 11.90 -14.53 -5.77
CA VAL A 357 10.56 -14.24 -5.27
C VAL A 357 10.66 -13.69 -3.86
N ALA A 358 10.18 -12.46 -3.69
CA ALA A 358 10.01 -11.84 -2.39
C ALA A 358 8.52 -11.65 -2.10
N TRP A 359 8.13 -11.83 -0.85
CA TRP A 359 6.84 -11.37 -0.37
C TRP A 359 7.02 -9.96 0.20
N ASP A 360 6.27 -9.02 -0.34
CA ASP A 360 6.12 -7.70 0.23
C ASP A 360 4.93 -7.70 1.18
N ASP A 361 5.25 -7.77 2.46
CA ASP A 361 4.26 -7.74 3.53
C ASP A 361 3.51 -6.41 3.62
N PHE A 362 4.10 -5.33 3.14
CA PHE A 362 3.52 -3.99 3.19
C PHE A 362 2.46 -3.82 2.09
N THR A 363 2.77 -4.23 0.85
CA THR A 363 1.79 -4.18 -0.25
C THR A 363 0.93 -5.45 -0.38
N LYS A 364 1.18 -6.47 0.44
CA LYS A 364 0.59 -7.83 0.33
C LYS A 364 0.75 -8.38 -1.10
N SER A 365 1.96 -8.19 -1.63
CA SER A 365 2.29 -8.53 -3.00
C SER A 365 3.41 -9.55 -3.07
N VAL A 366 3.38 -10.35 -4.12
CA VAL A 366 4.52 -11.13 -4.57
C VAL A 366 5.35 -10.24 -5.50
N ILE A 367 6.62 -10.05 -5.19
CA ILE A 367 7.60 -9.43 -6.09
C ILE A 367 8.45 -10.53 -6.72
N ILE A 368 8.51 -10.55 -8.04
CA ILE A 368 9.33 -11.46 -8.83
C ILE A 368 10.39 -10.60 -9.55
N ASN A 369 11.67 -10.94 -9.42
CA ASN A 369 12.78 -10.30 -10.12
C ASN A 369 13.63 -11.32 -10.89
#